data_AF-A0A841VA86-F1
#
_entry.id   AF-A0A841VA86-F1
#
_cell.length_a   1.000
_cell.length_b   1.000
_cell.length_c   1.000
_cell.angle_alpha   90.00
_cell.angle_beta   90.00
_cell.angle_gamma   90.00
#
_symmetry.space_group_name_H-M   'P 1'
#
loop_
_entity.id
_entity.type
_entity.pdbx_description
1 polymer ?
#
loop_
_entity_poly.entity_id
_entity_poly.type
_entity_poly.pdbx_seq_one_letter_code
_entity_poly.pdbx_strand_id
1 'polypeptide(L)'
;VSVLAILVLTVGNAAFAQTVFTDKLDLGLTSFYPDAASQQKKVDTLQKLNYNISVPLNVEDIKDKLGDGSFQSADLDFSTTQPTVPGSNIRISFTGPITATNGVAETSKLYAVVAGKPKLNTCPVEVQETQIAFFNQKDDANTKAQALSDEGYLVYVTANAAVQNEARDKIIELNCKPNAQGVIVNGKTQKVTVDFTDIFNLLPQNLQQPAKNLPFVYSPKSDSIYLVNARKEYDPSNPTK
;
A
#
# COMPACT_ATOMS: atom_id res chain seq x y z
N VAL A 1 16.22 43.88 43.80
CA VAL A 1 15.11 44.21 42.87
C VAL A 1 15.70 44.32 41.49
N SER A 2 15.48 43.33 40.63
CA SER A 2 15.68 43.45 39.18
C SER A 2 14.70 42.52 38.49
N VAL A 3 14.05 43.08 37.48
CA VAL A 3 12.78 42.65 36.90
C VAL A 3 12.95 41.50 35.92
N LEU A 4 12.03 40.55 36.05
CA LEU A 4 11.72 39.43 35.19
C LEU A 4 11.25 39.92 33.80
N ALA A 5 11.91 39.47 32.73
CA ALA A 5 11.38 39.56 31.37
C ALA A 5 11.20 38.13 30.84
N ILE A 6 10.03 37.56 31.08
CA ILE A 6 9.56 36.36 30.38
C ILE A 6 9.15 36.83 28.98
N LEU A 7 9.94 36.47 27.97
CA LEU A 7 9.56 36.62 26.59
C LEU A 7 8.72 35.39 26.19
N VAL A 8 7.40 35.53 26.29
CA VAL A 8 6.45 34.59 25.69
C VAL A 8 6.37 34.92 24.20
N LEU A 9 7.00 34.11 23.35
CA LEU A 9 6.75 34.10 21.91
C LEU A 9 5.85 32.91 21.58
N THR A 10 4.55 33.16 21.55
CA THR A 10 3.56 32.32 20.88
C THR A 10 3.36 32.82 19.45
N VAL A 11 3.93 32.17 18.45
CA VAL A 11 3.29 32.00 17.14
C VAL A 11 4.09 31.06 16.26
N GLY A 12 3.40 30.12 15.65
CA GLY A 12 3.93 29.29 14.58
C GLY A 12 3.38 27.89 14.70
N ASN A 13 2.19 27.68 14.13
CA ASN A 13 1.73 26.33 13.79
C ASN A 13 2.92 25.56 13.21
N ALA A 14 3.30 24.46 13.85
CA ALA A 14 4.08 23.44 13.20
C ALA A 14 3.20 22.90 12.07
N ALA A 15 3.24 23.58 10.92
CA ALA A 15 2.95 22.94 9.66
C ALA A 15 3.92 21.77 9.62
N PHE A 16 3.41 20.57 9.93
CA PHE A 16 4.10 19.32 9.72
C PHE A 16 4.56 19.36 8.27
N ALA A 17 5.83 19.68 8.07
CA ALA A 17 6.49 19.46 6.80
C ALA A 17 6.25 17.98 6.52
N GLN A 18 5.47 17.70 5.48
CA GLN A 18 5.39 16.36 4.92
C GLN A 18 6.84 15.89 4.76
N THR A 19 7.19 14.78 5.39
CA THR A 19 8.48 14.17 5.15
C THR A 19 8.51 13.86 3.66
N VAL A 20 9.25 14.67 2.91
CA VAL A 20 9.60 14.36 1.54
C VAL A 20 10.44 13.10 1.66
N PHE A 21 9.86 11.95 1.30
CA PHE A 21 10.60 10.70 1.23
C PHE A 21 11.85 10.97 0.38
N THR A 22 13.02 10.64 0.90
CA THR A 22 14.27 10.81 0.17
C THR A 22 14.14 10.11 -1.17
N ASP A 23 14.46 10.78 -2.28
CA ASP A 23 14.43 10.32 -3.68
C ASP A 23 15.34 9.10 -3.96
N LYS A 24 15.66 8.29 -2.95
CA LYS A 24 16.65 7.22 -2.93
C LYS A 24 16.15 5.90 -2.38
N LEU A 25 14.84 5.74 -2.23
CA LEU A 25 14.23 4.55 -1.64
C LEU A 25 13.16 3.99 -2.56
N ASP A 26 13.07 2.65 -2.60
CA ASP A 26 11.92 1.97 -3.18
C ASP A 26 10.68 2.31 -2.34
N LEU A 27 9.67 2.91 -2.98
CA LEU A 27 8.45 3.39 -2.32
C LEU A 27 7.25 2.54 -2.72
N GLY A 28 6.58 1.95 -1.73
CA GLY A 28 5.24 1.39 -1.86
C GLY A 28 4.16 2.42 -1.54
N LEU A 29 3.15 2.53 -2.37
CA LEU A 29 2.00 3.42 -2.16
C LEU A 29 0.70 2.62 -2.18
N THR A 30 -0.13 2.83 -1.16
CA THR A 30 -1.50 2.30 -1.12
C THR A 30 -2.44 3.44 -0.76
N SER A 31 -3.47 3.65 -1.57
CA SER A 31 -4.46 4.70 -1.29
C SER A 31 -5.86 4.26 -1.72
N PHE A 32 -6.88 4.85 -1.10
CA PHE A 32 -8.27 4.49 -1.34
C PHE A 32 -9.09 5.68 -1.83
N TYR A 33 -10.01 5.43 -2.75
CA TYR A 33 -10.84 6.44 -3.38
C TYR A 33 -12.33 6.07 -3.30
N PRO A 34 -13.23 7.06 -3.17
CA PRO A 34 -14.66 6.81 -3.04
C PRO A 34 -15.31 6.31 -4.35
N ASP A 35 -14.67 6.55 -5.50
CA ASP A 35 -15.21 6.24 -6.82
C ASP A 35 -14.12 5.94 -7.85
N ALA A 36 -14.51 5.30 -8.96
CA ALA A 36 -13.61 4.90 -10.04
C ALA A 36 -12.97 6.08 -10.79
N ALA A 37 -13.64 7.24 -10.88
CA ALA A 37 -13.09 8.40 -11.59
C ALA A 37 -11.95 9.05 -10.78
N SER A 38 -12.14 9.17 -9.47
CA SER A 38 -11.12 9.60 -8.52
C SER A 38 -9.92 8.65 -8.51
N GLN A 39 -10.17 7.33 -8.53
CA GLN A 39 -9.15 6.31 -8.66
C GLN A 39 -8.34 6.48 -9.96
N GLN A 40 -9.03 6.61 -11.11
CA GLN A 40 -8.36 6.77 -12.40
C GLN A 40 -7.50 8.03 -12.46
N LYS A 41 -8.01 9.16 -11.94
CA LYS A 41 -7.23 10.41 -11.85
C LYS A 41 -5.92 10.21 -11.07
N LYS A 42 -5.94 9.42 -10.00
CA LYS A 42 -4.72 9.07 -9.26
C LYS A 42 -3.80 8.18 -10.10
N VAL A 43 -4.33 7.15 -10.74
CA VAL A 43 -3.56 6.26 -11.62
C VAL A 43 -2.83 7.06 -12.69
N ASP A 44 -3.54 7.95 -13.41
CA ASP A 44 -2.96 8.80 -14.46
C ASP A 44 -1.84 9.71 -13.90
N THR A 45 -2.02 10.20 -12.67
CA THR A 45 -1.02 11.04 -11.99
C THR A 45 0.22 10.23 -11.64
N LEU A 46 0.04 9.03 -11.07
CA LEU A 46 1.13 8.16 -10.66
C LEU A 46 1.90 7.61 -11.87
N GLN A 47 1.22 7.26 -12.96
CA GLN A 47 1.88 6.84 -14.20
C GLN A 47 2.75 7.94 -14.80
N LYS A 48 2.31 9.21 -14.79
CA LYS A 48 3.13 10.37 -15.21
C LYS A 48 4.36 10.58 -14.32
N LEU A 49 4.32 10.05 -13.10
CA LEU A 49 5.43 10.07 -12.13
C LEU A 49 6.23 8.76 -12.14
N ASN A 50 6.06 7.93 -13.18
CA ASN A 50 6.73 6.65 -13.40
C ASN A 50 6.50 5.60 -12.29
N TYR A 51 5.35 5.63 -11.62
CA TYR A 51 4.97 4.54 -10.73
C TYR A 51 4.48 3.34 -11.54
N ASN A 52 4.90 2.15 -11.13
CA ASN A 52 4.32 0.89 -11.55
C ASN A 52 3.01 0.67 -10.77
N ILE A 53 1.90 0.51 -11.47
CA ILE A 53 0.59 0.31 -10.87
C ILE A 53 0.29 -1.18 -10.83
N SER A 54 0.04 -1.73 -9.63
CA SER A 54 -0.34 -3.13 -9.45
C SER A 54 -1.85 -3.31 -9.27
N VAL A 55 -2.54 -2.29 -8.72
CA VAL A 55 -4.00 -2.21 -8.67
C VAL A 55 -4.43 -0.77 -8.94
N PRO A 56 -5.42 -0.50 -9.81
CA PRO A 56 -6.11 -1.44 -10.69
C PRO A 56 -5.17 -2.09 -11.71
N LEU A 57 -5.51 -3.30 -12.17
CA LEU A 57 -4.70 -4.08 -13.11
C LEU A 57 -5.31 -4.04 -14.51
N ASN A 58 -4.50 -3.63 -15.49
CA ASN A 58 -4.86 -3.63 -16.90
C ASN A 58 -4.44 -4.93 -17.60
N VAL A 59 -5.11 -5.28 -18.71
CA VAL A 59 -4.74 -6.45 -19.53
C VAL A 59 -3.31 -6.37 -20.03
N GLU A 60 -2.89 -5.19 -20.49
CA GLU A 60 -1.54 -4.95 -21.01
C GLU A 60 -0.45 -5.12 -19.94
N ASP A 61 -0.82 -4.93 -18.67
CA ASP A 61 0.09 -4.88 -17.54
C ASP A 61 0.19 -6.21 -16.78
N ILE A 62 -0.66 -7.18 -17.11
CA ILE A 62 -0.81 -8.44 -16.37
C ILE A 62 0.48 -9.27 -16.30
N LYS A 63 1.37 -9.11 -17.29
CA LYS A 63 2.63 -9.84 -17.39
C LYS A 63 3.79 -9.18 -16.63
N ASP A 64 3.76 -7.86 -16.47
CA ASP A 64 4.97 -7.08 -16.16
C ASP A 64 4.81 -6.12 -14.97
N LYS A 65 3.61 -5.83 -14.47
CA LYS A 65 3.39 -4.81 -13.42
C LYS A 65 2.79 -5.30 -12.09
N LEU A 66 2.69 -6.61 -11.90
CA LEU A 66 2.44 -7.16 -10.57
C LEU A 66 3.68 -6.89 -9.69
N GLY A 67 3.48 -6.37 -8.48
CA GLY A 67 4.58 -5.88 -7.64
C GLY A 67 5.32 -7.00 -6.90
N ASP A 68 6.65 -6.94 -6.81
CA ASP A 68 7.48 -7.92 -6.10
C ASP A 68 7.35 -7.86 -4.55
N GLY A 69 6.49 -6.98 -4.05
CA GLY A 69 6.23 -6.76 -2.63
C GLY A 69 7.38 -6.14 -1.84
N SER A 70 8.55 -5.94 -2.43
CA SER A 70 9.70 -5.37 -1.73
C SER A 70 9.70 -3.84 -1.79
N PHE A 71 9.98 -3.19 -0.68
CA PHE A 71 10.07 -1.74 -0.60
C PHE A 71 10.97 -1.34 0.58
N GLN A 72 11.36 -0.06 0.63
CA GLN A 72 12.11 0.50 1.76
C GLN A 72 11.31 1.58 2.48
N SER A 73 10.33 2.16 1.81
CA SER A 73 9.39 3.10 2.40
C SER A 73 7.96 2.85 1.92
N ALA A 74 6.99 3.16 2.77
CA ALA A 74 5.58 3.06 2.45
C ALA A 74 4.83 4.36 2.76
N ASP A 75 3.86 4.65 1.90
CA ASP A 75 2.89 5.71 2.08
C ASP A 75 1.47 5.16 1.87
N LEU A 76 0.70 5.13 2.95
CA LEU A 76 -0.61 4.52 3.01
C LEU A 76 -1.66 5.58 3.36
N ASP A 77 -2.64 5.82 2.49
CA ASP A 77 -3.68 6.82 2.71
C ASP A 77 -5.05 6.19 2.94
N PHE A 78 -5.47 6.15 4.20
CA PHE A 78 -6.78 5.64 4.64
C PHE A 78 -7.81 6.75 4.91
N SER A 79 -7.52 8.01 4.59
CA SER A 79 -8.36 9.16 4.98
C SER A 79 -9.80 9.13 4.44
N THR A 80 -10.00 8.43 3.32
CA THR A 80 -11.28 8.27 2.64
C THR A 80 -12.11 7.10 3.18
N THR A 81 -11.55 6.24 4.04
CA THR A 81 -12.21 5.05 4.57
C THR A 81 -12.83 5.29 5.95
N GLN A 82 -13.67 4.35 6.38
CA GLN A 82 -14.22 4.27 7.72
C GLN A 82 -13.44 3.19 8.50
N PRO A 83 -12.73 3.53 9.59
CA PRO A 83 -11.94 2.56 10.32
C PRO A 83 -12.76 1.88 11.41
N THR A 84 -12.39 0.64 11.74
CA THR A 84 -12.86 -0.05 12.96
C THR A 84 -12.09 0.41 14.19
N VAL A 85 -10.79 0.68 14.04
CA VAL A 85 -9.93 1.24 15.10
C VAL A 85 -10.03 2.77 15.03
N PRO A 86 -10.58 3.45 16.05
CA PRO A 86 -10.73 4.90 16.02
C PRO A 86 -9.39 5.61 15.78
N GLY A 87 -9.39 6.60 14.88
CA GLY A 87 -8.21 7.40 14.56
C GLY A 87 -7.16 6.71 13.66
N SER A 88 -7.42 5.51 13.15
CA SER A 88 -6.51 4.83 12.20
C SER A 88 -6.73 5.24 10.73
N ASN A 89 -7.82 5.94 10.40
CA ASN A 89 -8.12 6.47 9.07
C ASN A 89 -7.34 7.75 8.77
N ILE A 90 -6.03 7.67 8.88
CA ILE A 90 -5.09 8.74 8.59
C ILE A 90 -4.18 8.31 7.44
N ARG A 91 -3.35 9.25 6.99
CA ARG A 91 -2.19 8.91 6.18
C ARG A 91 -1.10 8.38 7.11
N ILE A 92 -0.56 7.22 6.78
CA ILE A 92 0.48 6.51 7.52
C ILE A 92 1.69 6.39 6.61
N SER A 93 2.83 6.87 7.10
CA SER A 93 4.09 6.85 6.39
C SER A 93 5.15 6.22 7.27
N PHE A 94 5.94 5.30 6.73
CA PHE A 94 7.03 4.66 7.46
C PHE A 94 8.18 4.24 6.52
N THR A 95 9.33 3.97 7.12
CA THR A 95 10.53 3.45 6.46
C THR A 95 11.01 2.21 7.18
N GLY A 96 11.70 1.32 6.47
CA GLY A 96 12.42 0.22 7.08
C GLY A 96 13.47 0.71 8.11
N PRO A 97 13.91 -0.16 9.03
CA PRO A 97 14.97 0.17 9.97
C PRO A 97 16.23 0.66 9.26
N ILE A 98 16.81 1.74 9.78
CA ILE A 98 18.07 2.30 9.27
C ILE A 98 19.23 1.72 10.06
N THR A 99 20.18 1.10 9.36
CA THR A 99 21.43 0.60 9.92
C THR A 99 22.60 1.39 9.34
N ALA A 100 23.58 1.75 10.17
CA ALA A 100 24.79 2.42 9.71
C ALA A 100 25.97 1.43 9.72
N THR A 101 26.54 1.16 8.55
CA THR A 101 27.74 0.33 8.40
C THR A 101 28.85 1.20 7.81
N ASN A 102 29.97 1.32 8.52
CA ASN A 102 31.12 2.14 8.11
C ASN A 102 30.76 3.60 7.77
N GLY A 103 29.79 4.19 8.49
CA GLY A 103 29.34 5.57 8.27
C GLY A 103 28.36 5.75 7.10
N VAL A 104 27.98 4.67 6.40
CA VAL A 104 26.94 4.68 5.36
C VAL A 104 25.64 4.19 5.97
N ALA A 105 24.60 5.02 5.93
CA ALA A 105 23.26 4.66 6.37
C ALA A 105 22.52 3.90 5.26
N GLU A 106 22.04 2.71 5.59
CA GLU A 106 21.25 1.85 4.71
C GLU A 106 19.86 1.65 5.32
N THR A 107 18.83 1.79 4.49
CA THR A 107 17.45 1.50 4.88
C THR A 107 17.12 0.06 4.52
N SER A 108 16.75 -0.73 5.53
CA SER A 108 16.39 -2.14 5.35
C SER A 108 15.15 -2.28 4.47
N LYS A 109 15.10 -3.37 3.70
CA LYS A 109 13.91 -3.74 2.93
C LYS A 109 12.81 -4.27 3.87
N LEU A 110 11.58 -4.00 3.48
CA LEU A 110 10.34 -4.55 4.00
C LEU A 110 9.61 -5.27 2.87
N TYR A 111 8.64 -6.10 3.24
CA TYR A 111 7.87 -6.92 2.30
C TYR A 111 6.38 -6.73 2.54
N ALA A 112 5.64 -6.48 1.46
CA ALA A 112 4.18 -6.35 1.46
C ALA A 112 3.56 -7.53 0.70
N VAL A 113 2.42 -7.97 1.21
CA VAL A 113 1.50 -8.85 0.50
C VAL A 113 0.21 -8.09 0.29
N VAL A 114 -0.25 -7.95 -0.96
CA VAL A 114 -1.54 -7.35 -1.30
C VAL A 114 -2.34 -8.36 -2.10
N ALA A 115 -3.51 -8.73 -1.60
CA ALA A 115 -4.37 -9.71 -2.22
C ALA A 115 -5.84 -9.28 -2.19
N GLY A 116 -6.59 -9.69 -3.20
CA GLY A 116 -8.02 -9.44 -3.31
C GLY A 116 -8.78 -10.74 -3.47
N LYS A 117 -9.82 -10.94 -2.65
CA LYS A 117 -10.72 -12.08 -2.80
C LYS A 117 -11.68 -11.80 -3.94
N PRO A 118 -11.63 -12.52 -5.07
CA PRO A 118 -12.45 -12.20 -6.23
C PRO A 118 -13.92 -12.42 -5.89
N LYS A 119 -14.78 -11.48 -6.31
CA LYS A 119 -16.22 -11.67 -6.29
C LYS A 119 -16.62 -12.48 -7.51
N LEU A 120 -17.23 -13.64 -7.27
CA LEU A 120 -17.68 -14.53 -8.33
C LEU A 120 -18.61 -13.80 -9.31
N ASN A 121 -18.44 -14.11 -10.61
CA ASN A 121 -19.29 -13.62 -11.69
C ASN A 121 -19.32 -12.09 -11.87
N THR A 122 -18.21 -11.40 -11.59
CA THR A 122 -18.07 -9.95 -11.85
C THR A 122 -16.98 -9.69 -12.89
N CYS A 123 -17.26 -8.81 -13.87
CA CYS A 123 -16.29 -8.34 -14.85
C CYS A 123 -16.47 -6.82 -15.11
N PRO A 124 -15.40 -6.00 -14.99
CA PRO A 124 -14.06 -6.34 -14.50
C PRO A 124 -14.12 -6.96 -13.09
N VAL A 125 -13.12 -7.77 -12.74
CA VAL A 125 -13.08 -8.51 -11.48
C VAL A 125 -13.18 -7.51 -10.33
N GLU A 126 -14.31 -7.58 -9.60
CA GLU A 126 -14.49 -6.91 -8.32
C GLU A 126 -13.88 -7.81 -7.22
N VAL A 127 -13.46 -7.21 -6.11
CA VAL A 127 -13.00 -7.96 -4.95
C VAL A 127 -13.99 -7.79 -3.80
N GLN A 128 -14.27 -8.87 -3.08
CA GLN A 128 -15.13 -8.85 -1.89
C GLN A 128 -14.41 -8.16 -0.74
N GLU A 129 -13.17 -8.59 -0.49
CA GLU A 129 -12.30 -8.00 0.50
C GLU A 129 -10.85 -7.98 0.01
N THR A 130 -10.09 -7.03 0.53
CA THR A 130 -8.67 -6.86 0.29
C THR A 130 -7.90 -7.16 1.56
N GLN A 131 -6.83 -7.94 1.45
CA GLN A 131 -5.87 -8.22 2.50
C GLN A 131 -4.56 -7.53 2.15
N ILE A 132 -4.03 -6.77 3.10
CA ILE A 132 -2.70 -6.16 3.02
C ILE A 132 -1.94 -6.59 4.26
N ALA A 133 -0.73 -7.07 4.12
CA ALA A 133 0.12 -7.42 5.25
C ALA A 133 1.55 -6.98 5.00
N PHE A 134 2.25 -6.55 6.05
CA PHE A 134 3.60 -6.02 5.99
C PHE A 134 4.53 -6.78 6.93
N PHE A 135 5.73 -7.09 6.42
CA PHE A 135 6.70 -7.96 7.07
C PHE A 135 8.10 -7.35 7.02
N ASN A 136 8.92 -7.67 8.02
CA ASN A 136 10.35 -7.40 8.01
C ASN A 136 11.17 -8.56 7.42
N GLN A 137 10.59 -9.75 7.26
CA GLN A 137 11.22 -10.93 6.64
C GLN A 137 10.50 -11.35 5.36
N LYS A 138 11.28 -11.75 4.35
CA LYS A 138 10.74 -12.23 3.07
C LYS A 138 9.95 -13.53 3.22
N ASP A 139 10.43 -14.45 4.05
CA ASP A 139 9.83 -15.78 4.17
C ASP A 139 8.46 -15.74 4.86
N ASP A 140 8.27 -14.85 5.82
CA ASP A 140 6.97 -14.60 6.46
C ASP A 140 5.97 -14.03 5.45
N ALA A 141 6.41 -13.07 4.62
CA ALA A 141 5.60 -12.55 3.52
C ALA A 141 5.23 -13.63 2.50
N ASN A 142 6.18 -14.49 2.12
CA ASN A 142 5.93 -15.60 1.20
C ASN A 142 4.93 -16.61 1.77
N THR A 143 5.04 -16.90 3.06
CA THR A 143 4.11 -17.79 3.78
C THR A 143 2.71 -17.20 3.82
N LYS A 144 2.58 -15.89 4.13
CA LYS A 144 1.28 -15.20 4.09
C LYS A 144 0.68 -15.19 2.69
N ALA A 145 1.50 -14.95 1.67
CA ALA A 145 1.05 -14.96 0.27
C ALA A 145 0.52 -16.34 -0.14
N GLN A 146 1.22 -17.43 0.23
CA GLN A 146 0.75 -18.79 -0.05
C GLN A 146 -0.57 -19.07 0.66
N ALA A 147 -0.67 -18.75 1.96
CA ALA A 147 -1.89 -18.95 2.73
C ALA A 147 -3.10 -18.22 2.12
N LEU A 148 -2.91 -16.98 1.66
CA LEU A 148 -3.96 -16.23 0.97
C LEU A 148 -4.31 -16.87 -0.39
N SER A 149 -3.33 -17.36 -1.14
CA SER A 149 -3.60 -18.08 -2.40
C SER A 149 -4.43 -19.34 -2.18
N ASP A 150 -4.08 -20.13 -1.15
CA ASP A 150 -4.78 -21.35 -0.74
C ASP A 150 -6.24 -21.07 -0.32
N GLU A 151 -6.49 -19.89 0.26
CA GLU A 151 -7.83 -19.39 0.58
C GLU A 151 -8.61 -18.82 -0.62
N GLY A 152 -8.02 -18.87 -1.82
CA GLY A 152 -8.63 -18.43 -3.06
C GLY A 152 -8.51 -16.93 -3.35
N TYR A 153 -7.60 -16.22 -2.69
CA TYR A 153 -7.29 -14.83 -3.04
C TYR A 153 -6.44 -14.74 -4.30
N LEU A 154 -6.61 -13.64 -5.04
CA LEU A 154 -5.69 -13.21 -6.08
C LEU A 154 -4.60 -12.36 -5.43
N VAL A 155 -3.37 -12.86 -5.36
CA VAL A 155 -2.24 -12.17 -4.72
C VAL A 155 -1.49 -11.33 -5.75
N TYR A 156 -1.75 -10.03 -5.78
CA TYR A 156 -1.21 -9.11 -6.79
C TYR A 156 0.23 -8.66 -6.48
N VAL A 157 0.54 -8.49 -5.20
CA VAL A 157 1.83 -8.00 -4.72
C VAL A 157 2.39 -9.00 -3.74
N THR A 158 3.56 -9.55 -4.04
CA THR A 158 4.26 -10.52 -3.18
C THR A 158 5.67 -10.77 -3.71
N ALA A 159 6.59 -11.15 -2.82
CA ALA A 159 7.92 -11.62 -3.20
C ALA A 159 7.94 -13.11 -3.64
N ASN A 160 6.79 -13.80 -3.55
CA ASN A 160 6.61 -15.17 -3.99
C ASN A 160 6.14 -15.20 -5.45
N ALA A 161 7.09 -15.34 -6.38
CA ALA A 161 6.83 -15.35 -7.81
C ALA A 161 5.87 -16.48 -8.26
N ALA A 162 5.89 -17.64 -7.59
CA ALA A 162 5.00 -18.75 -7.93
C ALA A 162 3.53 -18.39 -7.63
N VAL A 163 3.26 -17.84 -6.45
CA VAL A 163 1.91 -17.36 -6.05
C VAL A 163 1.45 -16.21 -6.94
N GLN A 164 2.36 -15.30 -7.32
CA GLN A 164 2.01 -14.20 -8.22
C GLN A 164 1.64 -14.71 -9.63
N ASN A 165 2.34 -15.72 -10.14
CA ASN A 165 2.01 -16.37 -11.41
C ASN A 165 0.66 -17.10 -11.32
N GLU A 166 0.37 -17.78 -10.21
CA GLU A 166 -0.93 -18.41 -9.98
C GLU A 166 -2.07 -17.38 -10.02
N ALA A 167 -1.89 -16.23 -9.37
CA ALA A 167 -2.87 -15.15 -9.41
C ALA A 167 -3.08 -14.61 -10.84
N ARG A 168 -2.00 -14.48 -11.63
CA ARG A 168 -2.06 -14.11 -13.04
C ARG A 168 -2.86 -15.11 -13.85
N ASP A 169 -2.54 -16.40 -13.73
CA ASP A 169 -3.19 -17.47 -14.48
C ASP A 169 -4.69 -17.52 -14.15
N LYS A 170 -5.05 -17.44 -12.86
CA LYS A 170 -6.45 -17.32 -12.41
C LYS A 170 -7.16 -16.13 -13.04
N ILE A 171 -6.53 -14.95 -13.09
CA ILE A 171 -7.14 -13.75 -13.71
C ILE A 171 -7.39 -13.97 -15.22
N ILE A 172 -6.47 -14.62 -15.92
CA ILE A 172 -6.61 -14.96 -17.34
C ILE A 172 -7.75 -15.96 -17.54
N GLU A 173 -7.81 -17.01 -16.70
CA GLU A 173 -8.85 -18.04 -16.71
C GLU A 173 -10.25 -17.49 -16.45
N LEU A 174 -10.36 -16.46 -15.58
CA LEU A 174 -11.64 -15.76 -15.36
C LEU A 174 -12.19 -15.13 -16.65
N ASN A 175 -11.35 -14.94 -17.68
CA ASN A 175 -11.72 -14.46 -19.01
C ASN A 175 -12.62 -13.22 -18.97
N CYS A 176 -12.35 -12.32 -18.02
CA CYS A 176 -13.17 -11.14 -17.82
C CYS A 176 -13.00 -10.15 -18.98
N LYS A 177 -14.11 -9.66 -19.50
CA LYS A 177 -14.10 -8.57 -20.47
C LYS A 177 -13.61 -7.29 -19.76
N PRO A 178 -12.48 -6.69 -20.20
CA PRO A 178 -12.01 -5.45 -19.61
C PRO A 178 -13.02 -4.31 -19.84
N ASN A 179 -12.97 -3.27 -19.01
CA ASN A 179 -13.74 -2.06 -19.25
C ASN A 179 -13.17 -1.25 -20.45
N ALA A 180 -13.77 -0.10 -20.75
CA ALA A 180 -13.32 0.76 -21.84
C ALA A 180 -11.87 1.27 -21.68
N GLN A 181 -11.33 1.22 -20.46
CA GLN A 181 -9.96 1.61 -20.10
C GLN A 181 -8.99 0.41 -20.06
N GLY A 182 -9.43 -0.81 -20.41
CA GLY A 182 -8.56 -2.00 -20.39
C GLY A 182 -8.37 -2.65 -19.02
N VAL A 183 -9.08 -2.19 -17.99
CA VAL A 183 -8.96 -2.69 -16.61
C VAL A 183 -9.67 -4.04 -16.48
N ILE A 184 -8.96 -5.04 -15.93
CA ILE A 184 -9.48 -6.38 -15.62
C ILE A 184 -9.67 -6.63 -14.13
N VAL A 185 -8.89 -5.97 -13.26
CA VAL A 185 -9.12 -5.95 -11.81
C VAL A 185 -9.24 -4.49 -11.40
N ASN A 186 -10.44 -4.06 -11.01
CA ASN A 186 -10.71 -2.64 -10.79
C ASN A 186 -10.34 -2.14 -9.38
N GLY A 187 -9.94 -3.03 -8.46
CA GLY A 187 -9.61 -2.66 -7.09
C GLY A 187 -10.81 -2.21 -6.25
N LYS A 188 -12.05 -2.37 -6.74
CA LYS A 188 -13.27 -2.09 -5.99
C LYS A 188 -13.43 -3.14 -4.91
N THR A 189 -13.48 -2.71 -3.65
CA THR A 189 -13.54 -3.56 -2.46
C THR A 189 -14.53 -3.01 -1.44
N GLN A 190 -15.12 -3.91 -0.65
CA GLN A 190 -16.06 -3.56 0.43
C GLN A 190 -15.41 -3.59 1.81
N LYS A 191 -14.22 -4.18 1.92
CA LYS A 191 -13.49 -4.31 3.18
C LYS A 191 -12.00 -4.41 2.89
N VAL A 192 -11.20 -3.69 3.65
CA VAL A 192 -9.74 -3.77 3.61
C VAL A 192 -9.26 -4.14 5.00
N THR A 193 -8.53 -5.24 5.10
CA THR A 193 -7.85 -5.66 6.32
C THR A 193 -6.36 -5.44 6.11
N VAL A 194 -5.74 -4.69 7.02
CA VAL A 194 -4.32 -4.34 6.96
C VAL A 194 -3.62 -4.83 8.21
N ASP A 195 -2.74 -5.80 8.03
CA ASP A 195 -1.94 -6.39 9.10
C ASP A 195 -0.59 -5.69 9.20
N PHE A 196 -0.38 -5.07 10.35
CA PHE A 196 0.86 -4.38 10.70
C PHE A 196 1.60 -5.11 11.81
N THR A 197 1.15 -6.30 12.24
CA THR A 197 1.64 -6.95 13.46
C THR A 197 3.15 -7.13 13.46
N ASP A 198 3.77 -7.47 12.33
CA ASP A 198 5.23 -7.68 12.23
C ASP A 198 6.05 -6.39 12.12
N ILE A 199 5.40 -5.26 11.82
CA ILE A 199 6.05 -3.95 11.66
C ILE A 199 5.42 -2.87 12.54
N PHE A 200 4.67 -3.24 13.58
CA PHE A 200 3.86 -2.32 14.37
C PHE A 200 4.70 -1.20 14.99
N ASN A 201 5.97 -1.48 15.28
CA ASN A 201 6.94 -0.54 15.84
C ASN A 201 7.35 0.58 14.85
N LEU A 202 7.09 0.42 13.56
CA LEU A 202 7.34 1.42 12.52
C LEU A 202 6.19 2.41 12.35
N LEU A 203 5.03 2.13 12.96
CA LEU A 203 3.86 3.01 12.88
C LEU A 203 3.98 4.23 13.82
N PRO A 204 3.18 5.29 13.58
CA PRO A 204 3.00 6.36 14.56
C PRO A 204 2.66 5.82 15.95
N GLN A 205 3.20 6.42 17.02
CA GLN A 205 3.12 5.91 18.39
C GLN A 205 1.69 5.56 18.84
N ASN A 206 0.70 6.38 18.48
CA ASN A 206 -0.70 6.17 18.81
C ASN A 206 -1.33 4.94 18.14
N LEU A 207 -0.71 4.40 17.08
CA LEU A 207 -1.19 3.24 16.34
C LEU A 207 -0.42 1.95 16.65
N GLN A 208 0.75 2.03 17.30
CA GLN A 208 1.61 0.86 17.55
C GLN A 208 0.92 -0.21 18.41
N GLN A 209 0.34 0.17 19.56
CA GLN A 209 -0.33 -0.80 20.44
C GLN A 209 -1.58 -1.41 19.80
N PRO A 210 -2.49 -0.62 19.17
CA PRO A 210 -3.59 -1.21 18.41
C PRO A 210 -3.13 -2.19 17.33
N ALA A 211 -2.12 -1.81 16.53
CA ALA A 211 -1.60 -2.62 15.43
C ALA A 211 -0.92 -3.91 15.88
N LYS A 212 -0.32 -3.91 17.07
CA LYS A 212 0.28 -5.12 17.67
C LYS A 212 -0.77 -6.16 18.05
N ASN A 213 -1.98 -5.72 18.40
CA ASN A 213 -3.01 -6.60 18.95
C ASN A 213 -3.88 -7.23 17.87
N LEU A 214 -4.18 -6.49 16.80
CA LEU A 214 -5.06 -6.95 15.73
C LEU A 214 -4.88 -6.16 14.43
N PRO A 215 -5.17 -6.78 13.27
CA PRO A 215 -5.21 -6.09 11.99
C PRO A 215 -6.20 -4.93 11.94
N PHE A 216 -5.85 -3.85 11.25
CA PHE A 216 -6.73 -2.71 11.03
C PHE A 216 -7.74 -3.02 9.94
N VAL A 217 -9.03 -2.86 10.25
CA VAL A 217 -10.11 -3.08 9.30
C VAL A 217 -10.72 -1.75 8.90
N TYR A 218 -10.83 -1.54 7.59
CA TYR A 218 -11.43 -0.37 6.96
C TYR A 218 -12.58 -0.78 6.06
N SER A 219 -13.69 -0.05 6.17
CA SER A 219 -14.86 -0.18 5.31
C SER A 219 -15.05 1.09 4.48
N PRO A 220 -15.81 1.03 3.38
CA PRO A 220 -16.21 2.24 2.66
C PRO A 220 -17.12 3.12 3.52
N LYS A 221 -17.09 4.43 3.25
CA LYS A 221 -18.10 5.39 3.75
C LYS A 221 -19.43 5.32 2.97
N SER A 222 -19.43 4.59 1.86
CA SER A 222 -20.54 4.35 0.93
C SER A 222 -20.54 2.87 0.53
N ASP A 223 -21.05 2.51 -0.65
CA ASP A 223 -21.19 1.11 -1.09
C ASP A 223 -19.85 0.37 -1.30
N SER A 224 -18.78 1.08 -1.67
CA SER A 224 -17.46 0.51 -1.97
C SER A 224 -16.35 1.55 -1.89
N ILE A 225 -15.10 1.10 -1.82
CA ILE A 225 -13.89 1.91 -1.99
C ILE A 225 -13.03 1.30 -3.08
N TYR A 226 -12.23 2.14 -3.73
CA TYR A 226 -11.38 1.77 -4.85
C TYR A 226 -9.91 1.87 -4.43
N LEU A 227 -9.22 0.74 -4.45
CA LEU A 227 -7.80 0.64 -4.11
C LEU A 227 -6.92 1.12 -5.29
N VAL A 228 -5.94 1.94 -4.98
CA VAL A 228 -4.73 2.10 -5.81
C VAL A 228 -3.55 1.55 -5.04
N ASN A 229 -2.89 0.55 -5.61
CA ASN A 229 -1.59 0.08 -5.13
C ASN A 229 -0.54 0.31 -6.23
N ALA A 230 0.55 0.95 -5.85
CA ALA A 230 1.59 1.35 -6.77
C ALA A 230 2.97 1.27 -6.12
N ARG A 231 4.00 1.17 -6.95
CA ARG A 231 5.41 1.17 -6.53
C ARG A 231 6.20 2.16 -7.36
N LYS A 232 7.14 2.85 -6.73
CA LYS A 232 8.22 3.53 -7.43
C LYS A 232 9.54 2.90 -7.00
N GLU A 233 10.27 2.36 -7.98
CA GLU A 233 11.61 1.84 -7.75
C GLU A 233 12.60 3.00 -7.78
N TYR A 234 13.53 3.00 -6.83
CA TYR A 234 14.66 3.90 -6.89
C TYR A 234 15.75 3.29 -7.79
N ASP A 235 16.03 3.98 -8.89
CA ASP A 235 17.15 3.66 -9.75
C ASP A 235 18.32 4.62 -9.47
N PRO A 236 19.38 4.19 -8.76
CA PRO A 236 20.55 5.03 -8.49
C PRO A 236 21.30 5.42 -9.77
N SER A 237 21.13 4.69 -10.88
CA SER A 237 21.72 5.02 -12.18
C SER A 237 20.90 6.05 -12.96
N ASN A 238 19.64 6.29 -12.56
CA ASN A 238 18.77 7.32 -13.10
C ASN A 238 17.94 7.98 -11.99
N PRO A 239 18.55 8.85 -11.17
CA PRO A 239 17.93 9.40 -9.96
C PRO A 239 16.74 10.36 -10.24
N THR A 240 16.48 10.67 -11.51
CA THR A 240 15.33 11.45 -11.96
C THR A 240 14.12 10.62 -12.41
N LYS A 241 14.26 9.28 -12.45
CA LYS A 241 13.20 8.37 -12.88
C LYS A 241 12.12 8.23 -11.82
#